data_AF-A0A6G0EGX2-F1
#
_entry.id   AF-A0A6G0EGX2-F1
#
_cell.length_a   1.000
_cell.length_b   1.000
_cell.length_c   1.000
_cell.angle_alpha   90.00
_cell.angle_beta   90.00
_cell.angle_gamma   90.00
#
_symmetry.space_group_name_H-M   'P 1'
#
loop_
_entity.id
_entity.type
_entity.pdbx_description
1 polymer ?
#
loop_
_entity_poly.entity_id
_entity_poly.type
_entity_poly.pdbx_seq_one_letter_code
_entity_poly.pdbx_strand_id
1 'polypeptide(L)'
;MNNRKLRKGIGFVLLLALIFGAAMVAQEEIGSSGFDSLDLTLSVGVSLLLATLYYQQKGILESQQELLSQEFNRDLRMEHTETLRERIELWYGEVNELHRVGEPGLYGSNLPEVTTTDIKSAPTLRQLRFGRDTKFSVMPPELEDDRYFQDLLENHAPDLRETKSEIEDTHERLIQARNSFIDNFDNSLSLETEVYTLSPGFGFDEWVFEQHIKLDRGFHDNVDDLVDALETSMENSGGQAKPEEGVWMIPTHEHRTPLKATFQSGNLDQLDEYQEEIQQAALREIKRILEGKSKTDERLIKEGSRELEHADNLLEKLNNLLIEYEGRIVYPGDCKYLDESMV
;
A
#
# COMPACT_ATOMS: atom_id res chain seq x y z
N MET A 1 -35.97 21.66 26.91
CA MET A 1 -36.40 20.98 28.15
C MET A 1 -37.92 21.03 28.28
N ASN A 2 -38.56 19.89 28.51
CA ASN A 2 -39.93 19.62 28.08
C ASN A 2 -40.97 19.92 29.18
N ASN A 3 -41.77 20.99 29.03
CA ASN A 3 -42.82 21.45 29.97
C ASN A 3 -43.86 20.38 30.36
N ARG A 4 -43.96 19.30 29.59
CA ARG A 4 -44.82 18.14 29.89
C ARG A 4 -44.36 17.34 31.12
N LYS A 5 -43.06 17.23 31.40
CA LYS A 5 -42.56 16.50 32.58
C LYS A 5 -42.85 17.28 33.88
N LEU A 6 -42.70 18.60 33.84
CA LEU A 6 -42.99 19.49 34.99
C LEU A 6 -44.48 19.49 35.35
N ARG A 7 -45.39 19.53 34.35
CA ARG A 7 -46.84 19.45 34.57
C ARG A 7 -47.29 18.12 35.19
N LYS A 8 -46.65 17.00 34.81
CA LYS A 8 -46.94 15.68 35.41
C LYS A 8 -46.45 15.60 36.86
N GLY A 9 -45.30 16.20 37.18
CA GLY A 9 -44.79 16.28 38.56
C GLY A 9 -45.71 17.12 39.47
N ILE A 10 -46.15 18.29 39.01
CA ILE A 10 -47.04 19.18 39.79
C ILE A 10 -48.42 18.52 40.03
N GLY A 11 -48.98 17.86 39.01
CA GLY A 11 -50.24 17.14 39.15
C GLY A 11 -50.18 16.00 40.18
N PHE A 12 -49.03 15.33 40.28
CA PHE A 12 -48.81 14.25 41.24
C PHE A 12 -48.66 14.75 42.68
N VAL A 13 -47.96 15.87 42.89
CA VAL A 13 -47.85 16.52 44.21
C VAL A 13 -49.22 17.00 44.70
N LEU A 14 -50.04 17.56 43.80
CA LEU A 14 -51.41 17.97 44.12
C LEU A 14 -52.31 16.79 44.47
N LEU A 15 -52.16 15.65 43.80
CA LEU A 15 -52.89 14.42 44.13
C LEU A 15 -52.52 13.89 45.52
N LEU A 16 -51.23 13.88 45.86
CA LEU A 16 -50.75 13.49 47.19
C LEU A 16 -51.27 14.43 48.28
N ALA A 17 -51.24 15.74 48.04
CA ALA A 17 -51.80 16.72 48.97
C ALA A 17 -53.31 16.53 49.19
N LEU A 18 -54.05 16.16 48.13
CA LEU A 18 -55.48 15.85 48.21
C LEU A 18 -55.74 14.56 49.01
N ILE A 19 -54.95 13.50 48.81
CA ILE A 19 -55.08 12.25 49.56
C ILE A 19 -54.74 12.48 51.04
N PHE A 20 -53.70 13.26 51.34
CA PHE A 20 -53.33 13.61 52.71
C PHE A 20 -54.39 14.49 53.39
N GLY A 21 -54.94 15.46 52.66
CA GLY A 21 -56.02 16.30 53.14
C GLY A 21 -57.31 15.51 53.42
N ALA A 22 -57.67 14.58 52.54
CA ALA A 22 -58.82 13.70 52.73
C ALA A 22 -58.63 12.71 53.89
N ALA A 23 -57.40 12.22 54.08
CA ALA A 23 -57.05 11.35 55.21
C ALA A 23 -57.15 12.08 56.56
N MET A 24 -56.71 13.35 56.63
CA MET A 24 -56.86 14.16 57.84
C MET A 24 -58.33 14.47 58.18
N VAL A 25 -59.16 14.76 57.18
CA VAL A 25 -60.60 14.99 57.40
C VAL A 25 -61.30 13.71 57.87
N ALA A 26 -60.96 12.55 57.30
CA ALA A 26 -61.53 11.27 57.73
C ALA A 26 -61.10 10.86 59.16
N GLN A 27 -59.93 11.32 59.61
CA GLN A 27 -59.41 11.08 60.97
C GLN A 27 -60.19 11.87 62.04
N GLU A 28 -60.88 12.95 61.66
CA GLU A 28 -61.66 13.78 62.58
C GLU A 28 -63.11 13.26 62.79
N GLU A 29 -63.67 12.52 61.82
CA GLU A 29 -65.06 12.05 61.86
C GLU A 29 -65.25 10.58 62.30
N ILE A 30 -64.22 9.72 62.33
CA ILE A 30 -64.38 8.27 62.53
C ILE A 30 -63.50 7.76 63.67
N GLY A 31 -64.13 7.26 64.74
CA GLY A 31 -63.46 6.66 65.90
C GLY A 31 -62.60 5.42 65.60
N SER A 32 -61.92 4.91 66.63
CA SER A 32 -60.78 3.96 66.67
C SER A 32 -60.71 2.79 65.67
N SER A 33 -61.80 2.38 65.01
CA SER A 33 -61.81 1.35 63.97
C SER A 33 -61.47 1.86 62.56
N GLY A 34 -61.46 3.18 62.34
CA GLY A 34 -61.04 3.79 61.06
C GLY A 34 -59.52 3.84 60.86
N PHE A 35 -58.74 3.68 61.94
CA PHE A 35 -57.27 3.73 61.91
C PHE A 35 -56.66 2.57 61.12
N ASP A 36 -57.18 1.34 61.26
CA ASP A 36 -56.67 0.17 60.53
C ASP A 36 -56.90 0.30 59.01
N SER A 37 -58.02 0.89 58.58
CA SER A 37 -58.30 1.14 57.16
C SER A 37 -57.50 2.30 56.57
N LEU A 38 -57.20 3.32 57.37
CA LEU A 38 -56.35 4.45 56.97
C LEU A 38 -54.89 4.02 56.81
N ASP A 39 -54.37 3.23 57.76
CA ASP A 39 -53.02 2.68 57.69
C ASP A 39 -52.84 1.75 56.48
N LEU A 40 -53.85 0.92 56.16
CA LEU A 40 -53.82 0.08 54.97
C LEU A 40 -53.78 0.92 53.68
N THR A 41 -54.59 1.99 53.61
CA THR A 41 -54.70 2.82 52.41
C THR A 41 -53.44 3.67 52.20
N LEU A 42 -52.88 4.23 53.27
CA LEU A 42 -51.60 4.93 53.26
C LEU A 42 -50.45 4.00 52.88
N SER A 43 -50.40 2.79 53.45
CA SER A 43 -49.40 1.76 53.13
C SER A 43 -49.43 1.37 51.65
N VAL A 44 -50.62 1.11 51.11
CA VAL A 44 -50.79 0.76 49.68
C VAL A 44 -50.43 1.93 48.78
N GLY A 45 -50.83 3.15 49.14
CA GLY A 45 -50.50 4.38 48.40
C GLY A 45 -49.00 4.65 48.34
N VAL A 46 -48.30 4.52 49.48
CA VAL A 46 -46.84 4.68 49.56
C VAL A 46 -46.13 3.56 48.79
N SER A 47 -46.63 2.33 48.86
CA SER A 47 -46.07 1.19 48.11
C SER A 47 -46.22 1.35 46.59
N LEU A 48 -47.37 1.82 46.11
CA LEU A 48 -47.60 2.15 44.69
C LEU A 48 -46.70 3.29 44.23
N LEU A 49 -46.52 4.31 45.07
CA LEU A 49 -45.64 5.44 44.78
C LEU A 49 -44.18 5.00 44.70
N LEU A 50 -43.72 4.17 45.64
CA LEU A 50 -42.39 3.55 45.62
C LEU A 50 -42.18 2.68 44.38
N ALA A 51 -43.16 1.83 44.02
CA ALA A 51 -43.10 1.01 42.82
C ALA A 51 -43.01 1.88 41.55
N THR A 52 -43.81 2.95 41.47
CA THR A 52 -43.80 3.87 40.32
C THR A 52 -42.46 4.60 40.21
N LEU A 53 -41.89 5.07 41.32
CA LEU A 53 -40.57 5.69 41.35
C LEU A 53 -39.48 4.69 40.97
N TYR A 54 -39.55 3.45 41.46
CA TYR A 54 -38.62 2.37 41.11
C TYR A 54 -38.63 2.09 39.59
N TYR A 55 -39.80 1.96 38.97
CA TYR A 55 -39.89 1.76 37.51
C TYR A 55 -39.38 2.95 36.71
N GLN A 56 -39.64 4.19 37.17
CA GLN A 56 -39.07 5.37 36.52
C GLN A 56 -37.55 5.42 36.64
N GLN A 57 -37.00 5.09 37.81
CA GLN A 57 -35.56 5.04 38.04
C GLN A 57 -34.91 3.95 37.18
N LYS A 58 -35.54 2.77 37.08
CA LYS A 58 -35.09 1.67 36.22
C LYS A 58 -35.05 2.08 34.75
N GLY A 59 -36.11 2.72 34.23
CA GLY A 59 -36.12 3.20 32.85
C GLY A 59 -35.07 4.28 32.56
N ILE A 60 -34.76 5.14 33.53
CA ILE A 60 -33.66 6.11 33.40
C ILE A 60 -32.31 5.38 33.35
N LEU A 61 -32.07 4.41 34.23
CA LEU A 61 -30.84 3.62 34.25
C LEU A 61 -30.63 2.84 32.95
N GLU A 62 -31.68 2.17 32.45
CA GLU A 62 -31.63 1.46 31.16
C GLU A 62 -31.30 2.43 30.02
N SER A 63 -31.91 3.62 29.99
CA SER A 63 -31.58 4.62 28.97
C SER A 63 -30.17 5.18 29.07
N GLN A 64 -29.63 5.33 30.29
CA GLN A 64 -28.24 5.76 30.50
C GLN A 64 -27.26 4.68 30.07
N GLN A 65 -27.57 3.42 30.35
CA GLN A 65 -26.75 2.27 29.93
C GLN A 65 -26.74 2.14 28.41
N GLU A 66 -27.90 2.32 27.76
CA GLU A 66 -28.00 2.31 26.30
C GLU A 66 -27.18 3.45 25.67
N LEU A 67 -27.32 4.68 26.18
CA LEU A 67 -26.53 5.83 25.68
C LEU A 67 -25.03 5.62 25.89
N LEU A 68 -24.62 5.10 27.06
CA LEU A 68 -23.22 4.82 27.35
C LEU A 68 -22.67 3.74 26.40
N SER A 69 -23.46 2.69 26.11
CA SER A 69 -23.08 1.66 25.14
C SER A 69 -22.98 2.22 23.72
N GLN A 70 -23.85 3.15 23.33
CA GLN A 70 -23.82 3.79 22.02
C GLN A 70 -22.59 4.69 21.86
N GLU A 71 -22.26 5.51 22.87
CA GLU A 71 -21.06 6.35 22.84
C GLU A 71 -19.78 5.48 22.87
N PHE A 72 -19.74 4.44 23.70
CA PHE A 72 -18.59 3.51 23.72
C PHE A 72 -18.37 2.83 22.37
N ASN A 73 -19.45 2.33 21.74
CA ASN A 73 -19.38 1.73 20.40
C ASN A 73 -18.97 2.74 19.33
N ARG A 74 -19.36 4.01 19.49
CA ARG A 74 -18.94 5.08 18.59
C ARG A 74 -17.45 5.37 18.73
N ASP A 75 -16.95 5.49 19.95
CA ASP A 75 -15.53 5.75 20.24
C ASP A 75 -14.66 4.62 19.70
N LEU A 76 -15.03 3.35 19.94
CA LEU A 76 -14.32 2.19 19.40
C LEU A 76 -14.27 2.19 17.86
N ARG A 77 -15.37 2.54 17.19
CA ARG A 77 -15.40 2.62 15.72
C ARG A 77 -14.54 3.75 15.18
N MET A 78 -14.49 4.88 15.90
CA MET A 78 -13.62 6.00 15.53
C MET A 78 -12.15 5.62 15.69
N GLU A 79 -11.76 4.99 16.80
CA GLU A 79 -10.39 4.52 17.05
C GLU A 79 -9.95 3.47 16.02
N HIS A 80 -10.81 2.51 15.71
CA HIS A 80 -10.53 1.52 14.66
C HIS A 80 -10.39 2.17 13.29
N THR A 81 -11.29 3.08 12.92
CA THR A 81 -11.20 3.84 11.67
C THR A 81 -9.91 4.65 11.59
N GLU A 82 -9.49 5.29 12.69
CA GLU A 82 -8.23 6.02 12.76
C GLU A 82 -7.04 5.09 12.54
N THR A 83 -7.04 3.94 13.20
CA THR A 83 -5.99 2.92 13.04
C THR A 83 -5.90 2.44 11.60
N LEU A 84 -7.03 2.17 10.95
CA LEU A 84 -7.05 1.77 9.53
C LEU A 84 -6.50 2.90 8.63
N ARG A 85 -6.87 4.15 8.90
CA ARG A 85 -6.37 5.32 8.15
C ARG A 85 -4.86 5.46 8.31
N GLU A 86 -4.32 5.35 9.52
CA GLU A 86 -2.87 5.38 9.75
C GLU A 86 -2.13 4.31 8.93
N ARG A 87 -2.72 3.12 8.74
CA ARG A 87 -2.11 2.07 7.90
C ARG A 87 -2.16 2.40 6.41
N ILE A 88 -3.21 3.08 5.95
CA ILE A 88 -3.27 3.60 4.57
C ILE A 88 -2.23 4.70 4.37
N GLU A 89 -2.10 5.62 5.33
CA GLU A 89 -1.06 6.66 5.29
C GLU A 89 0.35 6.04 5.26
N LEU A 90 0.58 4.95 6.00
CA LEU A 90 1.85 4.24 5.94
C LEU A 90 2.11 3.59 4.57
N TRP A 91 1.08 3.04 3.92
CA TRP A 91 1.22 2.47 2.57
C TRP A 91 1.39 3.56 1.51
N TYR A 92 0.68 4.67 1.64
CA TYR A 92 0.72 5.76 0.68
C TYR A 92 2.01 6.58 0.80
N GLY A 93 2.47 6.83 2.04
CA GLY A 93 3.60 7.70 2.36
C GLY A 93 3.17 9.11 2.73
N GLU A 94 4.13 9.97 3.11
CA GLU A 94 3.83 11.37 3.47
C GLU A 94 3.51 12.20 2.21
N VAL A 95 2.24 12.55 2.03
CA VAL A 95 1.73 13.39 0.92
C VAL A 95 1.94 14.89 1.17
N ASN A 96 2.25 15.27 2.41
CA ASN A 96 2.24 16.67 2.85
C ASN A 96 3.57 17.38 2.59
N GLU A 97 3.75 17.91 1.38
CA GLU A 97 4.83 18.85 0.99
C GLU A 97 4.84 20.21 1.76
N LEU A 98 4.13 20.35 2.89
CA LEU A 98 3.99 21.66 3.57
C LEU A 98 4.54 21.76 5.00
N HIS A 99 5.14 20.74 5.60
CA HIS A 99 5.70 20.88 6.95
C HIS A 99 7.04 20.16 7.17
N ARG A 100 8.14 20.78 6.71
CA ARG A 100 9.38 21.10 7.47
C ARG A 100 10.60 21.20 6.55
N VAL A 101 11.04 22.43 6.31
CA VAL A 101 12.40 22.71 5.82
C VAL A 101 13.38 22.32 6.92
N GLY A 102 14.26 21.35 6.69
CA GLY A 102 15.49 21.25 7.49
C GLY A 102 16.17 19.90 7.70
N GLU A 103 15.62 18.75 7.30
CA GLU A 103 16.31 17.46 7.45
C GLU A 103 16.31 16.65 6.14
N PRO A 104 17.48 16.17 5.67
CA PRO A 104 17.58 15.35 4.48
C PRO A 104 17.16 13.92 4.82
N GLY A 105 15.90 13.60 4.51
CA GLY A 105 15.36 12.25 4.58
C GLY A 105 14.29 12.05 3.50
N LEU A 106 14.66 11.40 2.39
CA LEU A 106 13.84 10.35 1.76
C LEU A 106 12.36 10.67 1.44
N TYR A 107 12.09 11.86 0.89
CA TYR A 107 10.74 12.26 0.51
C TYR A 107 10.33 11.59 -0.82
N GLY A 108 9.43 10.60 -0.76
CA GLY A 108 8.81 9.93 -1.93
C GLY A 108 7.62 9.05 -1.49
N SER A 109 6.71 8.73 -2.41
CA SER A 109 5.60 7.80 -2.15
C SER A 109 6.12 6.42 -1.71
N ASN A 110 5.41 5.75 -0.80
CA ASN A 110 5.71 4.37 -0.40
C ASN A 110 5.11 3.33 -1.37
N LEU A 111 4.80 3.78 -2.59
CA LEU A 111 4.24 2.96 -3.66
C LEU A 111 5.35 2.33 -4.51
N PRO A 112 5.04 1.23 -5.21
CA PRO A 112 5.90 0.71 -6.27
C PRO A 112 6.07 1.74 -7.38
N GLU A 113 7.14 1.61 -8.16
CA GLU A 113 7.43 2.49 -9.29
C GLU A 113 7.60 1.67 -10.57
N VAL A 114 6.84 2.00 -11.62
CA VAL A 114 7.12 1.49 -12.97
C VAL A 114 8.24 2.33 -13.56
N THR A 115 9.36 1.67 -13.83
CA THR A 115 10.49 2.29 -14.53
C THR A 115 10.34 2.10 -16.04
N THR A 116 11.36 2.50 -16.79
CA THR A 116 11.41 2.31 -18.25
C THR A 116 11.34 0.83 -18.66
N THR A 117 11.82 -0.10 -17.83
CA THR A 117 11.96 -1.52 -18.20
C THR A 117 11.53 -2.53 -17.14
N ASP A 118 11.25 -2.08 -15.92
CA ASP A 118 10.94 -2.96 -14.78
C ASP A 118 9.96 -2.29 -13.80
N ILE A 119 9.41 -3.06 -12.86
CA ILE A 119 8.57 -2.57 -11.76
C ILE A 119 9.34 -2.71 -10.45
N LYS A 120 9.72 -1.58 -9.86
CA LYS A 120 10.37 -1.56 -8.55
C LYS A 120 9.36 -1.76 -7.45
N SER A 121 9.74 -2.56 -6.45
CA SER A 121 8.94 -2.75 -5.24
C SER A 121 8.74 -1.46 -4.45
N ALA A 122 7.71 -1.46 -3.61
CA ALA A 122 7.53 -0.42 -2.61
C ALA A 122 8.79 -0.29 -1.73
N PRO A 123 9.24 0.95 -1.42
CA PRO A 123 10.42 1.16 -0.60
C PRO A 123 10.18 0.68 0.84
N THR A 124 11.22 0.10 1.46
CA THR A 124 11.22 -0.22 2.90
C THR A 124 11.34 1.04 3.76
N LEU A 125 10.46 1.20 4.76
CA LEU A 125 10.44 2.36 5.67
C LEU A 125 11.72 2.48 6.52
N ARG A 126 12.43 1.36 6.72
CA ARG A 126 13.75 1.35 7.36
C ARG A 126 14.82 0.97 6.33
N GLN A 127 15.59 1.95 5.86
CA GLN A 127 16.78 1.76 5.01
C GLN A 127 17.96 1.05 5.69
N LEU A 128 17.69 0.19 6.68
CA LEU A 128 18.69 -0.62 7.35
C LEU A 128 18.38 -2.09 7.08
N ARG A 129 18.82 -2.61 5.94
CA ARG A 129 19.73 -3.77 5.86
C ARG A 129 20.12 -4.14 4.43
N PHE A 130 21.43 -4.14 4.24
CA PHE A 130 22.23 -4.94 3.31
C PHE A 130 21.55 -6.23 2.80
N GLY A 131 21.42 -6.34 1.47
CA GLY A 131 21.69 -7.56 0.70
C GLY A 131 20.79 -8.77 0.94
N ARG A 132 19.47 -8.59 1.10
CA ARG A 132 18.54 -9.69 0.83
C ARG A 132 17.86 -9.44 -0.50
N ASP A 133 17.83 -10.46 -1.35
CA ASP A 133 16.90 -10.55 -2.48
C ASP A 133 15.49 -10.47 -1.90
N THR A 134 14.95 -9.26 -1.77
CA THR A 134 13.58 -9.05 -1.31
C THR A 134 12.67 -9.40 -2.48
N LYS A 135 11.77 -10.37 -2.26
CA LYS A 135 10.67 -10.65 -3.18
C LYS A 135 9.95 -9.34 -3.49
N PHE A 136 9.51 -9.18 -4.73
CA PHE A 136 8.71 -8.03 -5.13
C PHE A 136 7.51 -7.87 -4.19
N SER A 137 7.30 -6.64 -3.71
CA SER A 137 6.17 -6.29 -2.84
C SER A 137 5.56 -4.97 -3.27
N VAL A 138 4.22 -4.94 -3.32
CA VAL A 138 3.42 -3.78 -3.71
C VAL A 138 3.24 -2.79 -2.55
N MET A 139 3.53 -3.24 -1.33
CA MET A 139 3.37 -2.47 -0.10
C MET A 139 4.64 -2.57 0.74
N PRO A 140 4.85 -1.63 1.67
CA PRO A 140 5.94 -1.71 2.63
C PRO A 140 5.92 -3.07 3.37
N PRO A 141 7.06 -3.78 3.48
CA PRO A 141 7.13 -5.07 4.17
C PRO A 141 6.65 -5.02 5.61
N GLU A 142 6.70 -3.85 6.25
CA GLU A 142 6.17 -3.64 7.60
C GLU A 142 4.65 -3.86 7.71
N LEU A 143 3.92 -3.74 6.61
CA LEU A 143 2.46 -3.95 6.56
C LEU A 143 2.06 -5.39 6.21
N GLU A 144 2.99 -6.23 5.73
CA GLU A 144 2.68 -7.62 5.34
C GLU A 144 2.11 -8.44 6.49
N ASP A 145 2.66 -8.29 7.68
CA ASP A 145 2.24 -9.03 8.88
C ASP A 145 1.34 -8.20 9.82
N ASP A 146 0.90 -6.99 9.43
CA ASP A 146 0.07 -6.13 10.27
C ASP A 146 -1.40 -6.60 10.28
N ARG A 147 -1.90 -6.99 11.46
CA ARG A 147 -3.26 -7.51 11.64
C ARG A 147 -4.37 -6.51 11.22
N TYR A 148 -4.19 -5.22 11.49
CA TYR A 148 -5.19 -4.20 11.14
C TYR A 148 -5.17 -3.89 9.64
N PHE A 149 -4.00 -3.97 9.03
CA PHE A 149 -3.88 -3.83 7.59
C PHE A 149 -4.48 -5.04 6.84
N GLN A 150 -4.31 -6.25 7.35
CA GLN A 150 -5.00 -7.42 6.79
C GLN A 150 -6.53 -7.27 6.92
N ASP A 151 -7.02 -6.77 8.06
CA ASP A 151 -8.44 -6.46 8.25
C ASP A 151 -8.96 -5.41 7.27
N LEU A 152 -8.16 -4.36 7.01
CA LEU A 152 -8.45 -3.38 5.98
C LEU A 152 -8.67 -4.07 4.63
N LEU A 153 -7.69 -4.87 4.17
CA LEU A 153 -7.73 -5.53 2.86
C LEU A 153 -8.83 -6.58 2.74
N GLU A 154 -9.15 -7.29 3.83
CA GLU A 154 -10.13 -8.38 3.80
C GLU A 154 -11.58 -7.88 3.94
N ASN A 155 -11.83 -6.91 4.81
CA ASN A 155 -13.18 -6.56 5.25
C ASN A 155 -13.62 -5.15 4.83
N HIS A 156 -12.68 -4.22 4.66
CA HIS A 156 -13.01 -2.78 4.50
C HIS A 156 -12.68 -2.21 3.12
N ALA A 157 -11.66 -2.75 2.46
CA ALA A 157 -11.13 -2.30 1.17
C ALA A 157 -10.70 -3.50 0.29
N PRO A 158 -11.64 -4.39 -0.09
CA PRO A 158 -11.33 -5.57 -0.91
C PRO A 158 -10.82 -5.21 -2.32
N ASP A 159 -11.12 -4.01 -2.81
CA ASP A 159 -10.63 -3.41 -4.05
C ASP A 159 -9.14 -3.01 -3.97
N LEU A 160 -8.66 -2.54 -2.81
CA LEU A 160 -7.22 -2.36 -2.56
C LEU A 160 -6.49 -3.70 -2.63
N ARG A 161 -7.07 -4.75 -2.04
CA ARG A 161 -6.52 -6.12 -2.10
C ARG A 161 -6.49 -6.66 -3.53
N GLU A 162 -7.57 -6.49 -4.27
CA GLU A 162 -7.67 -6.90 -5.68
C GLU A 162 -6.62 -6.18 -6.52
N THR A 163 -6.53 -4.85 -6.42
CA THR A 163 -5.55 -4.05 -7.16
C THR A 163 -4.11 -4.42 -6.79
N LYS A 164 -3.83 -4.67 -5.49
CA LYS A 164 -2.54 -5.18 -5.03
C LYS A 164 -2.19 -6.50 -5.72
N SER A 165 -3.11 -7.46 -5.71
CA SER A 165 -2.90 -8.77 -6.34
C SER A 165 -2.70 -8.65 -7.85
N GLU A 166 -3.47 -7.79 -8.52
CA GLU A 166 -3.33 -7.53 -9.96
C GLU A 166 -1.93 -6.99 -10.32
N ILE A 167 -1.35 -6.11 -9.48
CA ILE A 167 0.01 -5.60 -9.68
C ILE A 167 1.05 -6.71 -9.47
N GLU A 168 0.90 -7.54 -8.43
CA GLU A 168 1.78 -8.68 -8.18
C GLU A 168 1.76 -9.67 -9.36
N ASP A 169 0.56 -10.01 -9.86
CA ASP A 169 0.40 -10.89 -11.02
C ASP A 169 0.99 -10.27 -12.30
N THR A 170 0.86 -8.95 -12.47
CA THR A 170 1.43 -8.23 -13.63
C THR A 170 2.95 -8.26 -13.60
N HIS A 171 3.56 -8.06 -12.44
CA HIS A 171 5.00 -8.21 -12.26
C HIS A 171 5.46 -9.65 -12.53
N GLU A 172 4.73 -10.67 -12.07
CA GLU A 172 5.06 -12.06 -12.38
C GLU A 172 4.99 -12.36 -13.88
N ARG A 173 3.99 -11.84 -14.60
CA ARG A 173 3.89 -11.97 -16.07
C ARG A 173 5.04 -11.26 -16.79
N LEU A 174 5.47 -10.09 -16.33
CA LEU A 174 6.65 -9.40 -16.84
C LEU A 174 7.92 -10.25 -16.68
N ILE A 175 8.14 -10.81 -15.48
CA ILE A 175 9.27 -11.71 -15.21
C ILE A 175 9.21 -12.94 -16.12
N GLN A 176 8.03 -13.54 -16.32
CA GLN A 176 7.86 -14.69 -17.20
C GLN A 176 8.19 -14.35 -18.66
N ALA A 177 7.77 -13.19 -19.15
CA ALA A 177 8.10 -12.73 -20.50
C ALA A 177 9.61 -12.53 -20.66
N ARG A 178 10.26 -11.88 -19.68
CA ARG A 178 11.72 -11.69 -19.64
C ARG A 178 12.48 -13.00 -19.61
N ASN A 179 12.13 -13.92 -18.72
CA ASN A 179 12.80 -15.21 -18.60
C ASN A 179 12.59 -16.06 -19.86
N SER A 180 11.38 -16.03 -20.44
CA SER A 180 11.10 -16.70 -21.71
C SER A 180 11.90 -16.11 -22.86
N PHE A 181 12.15 -14.80 -22.85
CA PHE A 181 13.03 -14.17 -23.85
C PHE A 181 14.46 -14.68 -23.67
N ILE A 182 14.98 -14.61 -22.44
CA ILE A 182 16.34 -15.08 -22.10
C ILE A 182 16.54 -16.54 -22.49
N ASP A 183 15.60 -17.43 -22.17
CA ASP A 183 15.68 -18.86 -22.48
C ASP A 183 15.71 -19.16 -23.99
N ASN A 184 15.12 -18.28 -24.81
CA ASN A 184 15.09 -18.42 -26.27
C ASN A 184 16.18 -17.60 -26.96
N PHE A 185 16.84 -16.69 -26.24
CA PHE A 185 17.82 -15.78 -26.80
C PHE A 185 19.14 -16.52 -27.05
N ASP A 186 19.62 -16.44 -28.29
CA ASP A 186 20.90 -17.04 -28.67
C ASP A 186 22.06 -16.18 -28.16
N ASN A 187 22.51 -16.48 -26.94
CA ASN A 187 23.64 -15.82 -26.31
C ASN A 187 25.01 -16.38 -26.76
N SER A 188 25.09 -17.07 -27.91
CA SER A 188 26.34 -17.66 -28.43
C SER A 188 27.27 -16.66 -29.13
N LEU A 189 27.03 -15.35 -28.96
CA LEU A 189 27.87 -14.32 -29.55
C LEU A 189 29.34 -14.51 -29.10
N SER A 190 30.21 -14.79 -30.07
CA SER A 190 31.65 -14.78 -29.87
C SER A 190 32.28 -14.29 -31.16
N LEU A 191 32.85 -13.08 -31.13
CA LEU A 191 33.61 -12.54 -32.24
C LEU A 191 35.09 -12.66 -31.90
N GLU A 192 35.75 -13.62 -32.52
CA GLU A 192 37.20 -13.82 -32.39
C GLU A 192 37.94 -12.98 -33.44
N THR A 193 38.86 -12.14 -32.99
CA THR A 193 39.84 -11.45 -33.84
C THR A 193 41.24 -12.01 -33.59
N GLU A 194 42.26 -11.50 -34.28
CA GLU A 194 43.65 -11.91 -34.05
C GLU A 194 44.19 -11.44 -32.68
N VAL A 195 43.54 -10.46 -32.04
CA VAL A 195 44.08 -9.77 -30.85
C VAL A 195 43.16 -9.92 -29.64
N TYR A 196 41.85 -9.98 -29.85
CA TYR A 196 40.86 -10.06 -28.78
C TYR A 196 39.67 -10.96 -29.15
N THR A 197 38.87 -11.29 -28.15
CA THR A 197 37.60 -11.98 -28.32
C THR A 197 36.51 -11.15 -27.66
N LEU A 198 35.51 -10.76 -28.44
CA LEU A 198 34.33 -10.07 -27.94
C LEU A 198 33.27 -11.11 -27.59
N SER A 199 32.77 -11.06 -26.37
CA SER A 199 31.74 -11.97 -25.87
C SER A 199 30.73 -11.24 -24.97
N PRO A 200 29.53 -11.81 -24.78
CA PRO A 200 28.55 -11.34 -23.82
C PRO A 200 29.14 -11.20 -22.41
N GLY A 201 28.83 -10.08 -21.76
CA GLY A 201 29.05 -9.91 -20.33
C GLY A 201 27.95 -10.57 -19.50
N PHE A 202 28.02 -10.38 -18.19
CA PHE A 202 26.98 -10.85 -17.27
C PHE A 202 25.69 -10.05 -17.46
N GLY A 203 24.55 -10.73 -17.65
CA GLY A 203 23.24 -10.11 -17.84
C GLY A 203 23.04 -9.44 -19.21
N PHE A 204 23.78 -9.87 -20.23
CA PHE A 204 23.66 -9.29 -21.59
C PHE A 204 22.29 -9.55 -22.22
N ASP A 205 21.79 -10.77 -22.09
CA ASP A 205 20.45 -11.20 -22.52
C ASP A 205 19.34 -10.37 -21.87
N GLU A 206 19.42 -10.15 -20.55
CA GLU A 206 18.51 -9.27 -19.81
C GLU A 206 18.59 -7.82 -20.32
N TRP A 207 19.80 -7.31 -20.52
CA TRP A 207 20.02 -5.97 -21.06
C TRP A 207 19.46 -5.79 -22.48
N VAL A 208 19.59 -6.82 -23.35
CA VAL A 208 19.00 -6.81 -24.70
C VAL A 208 17.47 -6.75 -24.63
N PHE A 209 16.85 -7.54 -23.76
CA PHE A 209 15.41 -7.49 -23.53
C PHE A 209 14.97 -6.07 -23.11
N GLU A 210 15.67 -5.47 -22.16
CA GLU A 210 15.40 -4.11 -21.67
C GLU A 210 15.52 -3.05 -22.76
N GLN A 211 16.56 -3.12 -23.61
CA GLN A 211 16.69 -2.18 -24.73
C GLN A 211 15.55 -2.32 -25.73
N HIS A 212 15.08 -3.55 -25.97
CA HIS A 212 13.92 -3.78 -26.81
C HIS A 212 12.63 -3.23 -26.23
N ILE A 213 12.43 -3.34 -24.92
CA ILE A 213 11.31 -2.70 -24.23
C ILE A 213 11.40 -1.17 -24.36
N LYS A 214 12.58 -0.57 -24.13
CA LYS A 214 12.80 0.88 -24.31
C LYS A 214 12.44 1.34 -25.73
N LEU A 215 12.85 0.58 -26.74
CA LEU A 215 12.51 0.85 -28.15
C LEU A 215 11.02 0.71 -28.43
N ASP A 216 10.37 -0.36 -27.94
CA ASP A 216 8.94 -0.61 -28.18
C ASP A 216 8.03 0.42 -27.48
N ARG A 217 8.43 0.89 -26.29
CA ARG A 217 7.75 1.97 -25.55
C ARG A 217 8.09 3.38 -26.06
N GLY A 218 8.94 3.51 -27.08
CA GLY A 218 9.27 4.79 -27.71
C GLY A 218 10.20 5.70 -26.92
N PHE A 219 11.04 5.17 -26.03
CA PHE A 219 12.11 5.96 -25.39
C PHE A 219 13.24 6.34 -26.37
N HIS A 220 13.33 5.63 -27.48
CA HIS A 220 14.20 5.92 -28.63
C HIS A 220 13.36 5.74 -29.91
N ASP A 221 13.53 6.58 -30.92
CA ASP A 221 12.70 6.49 -32.14
C ASP A 221 13.08 5.24 -32.97
N ASN A 222 14.35 4.84 -32.90
CA ASN A 222 14.89 3.70 -33.62
C ASN A 222 16.17 3.13 -32.97
N VAL A 223 16.69 2.04 -33.53
CA VAL A 223 17.92 1.38 -33.04
C VAL A 223 19.16 2.27 -33.19
N ASP A 224 19.24 3.08 -34.25
CA ASP A 224 20.37 3.99 -34.46
C ASP A 224 20.45 5.03 -33.34
N ASP A 225 19.33 5.63 -32.94
CA ASP A 225 19.31 6.60 -31.83
C ASP A 225 19.80 5.99 -30.51
N LEU A 226 19.47 4.72 -30.25
CA LEU A 226 19.92 3.99 -29.07
C LEU A 226 21.43 3.73 -29.15
N VAL A 227 21.93 3.32 -30.31
CA VAL A 227 23.36 3.07 -30.55
C VAL A 227 24.17 4.36 -30.43
N ASP A 228 23.68 5.49 -30.97
CA ASP A 228 24.29 6.81 -30.85
C ASP A 228 24.36 7.28 -29.38
N ALA A 229 23.30 7.01 -28.61
CA ALA A 229 23.28 7.29 -27.17
C ALA A 229 24.30 6.43 -26.39
N LEU A 230 24.47 5.16 -26.78
CA LEU A 230 25.50 4.29 -26.21
C LEU A 230 26.91 4.75 -26.59
N GLU A 231 27.16 5.13 -27.85
CA GLU A 231 28.43 5.67 -28.31
C GLU A 231 28.81 6.93 -27.49
N THR A 232 27.88 7.87 -27.36
CA THR A 232 28.05 9.08 -26.54
C THR A 232 28.34 8.72 -25.07
N SER A 233 27.68 7.71 -24.51
CA SER A 233 27.93 7.25 -23.14
C SER A 233 29.32 6.64 -22.99
N MET A 234 29.80 5.85 -23.96
CA MET A 234 31.13 5.26 -23.97
C MET A 234 32.25 6.30 -24.07
N GLU A 235 32.08 7.32 -24.92
CA GLU A 235 33.04 8.42 -25.07
C GLU A 235 33.19 9.22 -23.77
N ASN A 236 32.08 9.51 -23.10
CA ASN A 236 32.07 10.31 -21.88
C ASN A 236 32.54 9.54 -20.63
N SER A 237 32.28 8.23 -20.58
CA SER A 237 32.53 7.44 -19.37
C SER A 237 33.95 6.88 -19.31
N GLY A 238 34.62 6.69 -20.45
CA GLY A 238 35.91 6.00 -20.56
C GLY A 238 35.78 4.55 -20.06
N GLY A 239 35.75 3.57 -20.96
CA GLY A 239 35.38 2.19 -20.59
C GLY A 239 36.05 1.64 -19.32
N GLN A 240 35.32 0.81 -18.55
CA GLN A 240 35.87 0.24 -17.33
C GLN A 240 36.86 -0.88 -17.68
N ALA A 241 38.15 -0.57 -17.63
CA ALA A 241 39.21 -1.57 -17.75
C ALA A 241 39.38 -2.31 -16.40
N LYS A 242 39.50 -3.64 -16.45
CA LYS A 242 40.01 -4.46 -15.34
C LYS A 242 41.40 -5.01 -15.72
N PRO A 243 42.48 -4.26 -15.40
CA PRO A 243 43.88 -4.58 -15.73
C PRO A 243 44.32 -6.02 -15.44
N GLU A 244 43.81 -6.59 -14.34
CA GLU A 244 44.28 -7.87 -13.81
C GLU A 244 43.68 -9.09 -14.54
N GLU A 245 42.63 -8.89 -15.35
CA GLU A 245 41.90 -9.98 -16.02
C GLU A 245 42.03 -9.94 -17.55
N GLY A 246 42.67 -8.92 -18.12
CA GLY A 246 42.73 -8.77 -19.58
C GLY A 246 41.38 -8.40 -20.21
N VAL A 247 40.46 -7.83 -19.41
CA VAL A 247 39.06 -7.58 -19.78
C VAL A 247 38.77 -6.09 -19.87
N TRP A 248 38.20 -5.68 -21.02
CA TRP A 248 37.58 -4.37 -21.19
C TRP A 248 36.06 -4.51 -21.23
N MET A 249 35.37 -3.66 -20.47
CA MET A 249 33.93 -3.71 -20.28
C MET A 249 33.29 -2.44 -20.82
N ILE A 250 32.23 -2.59 -21.61
CA ILE A 250 31.41 -1.46 -22.03
C ILE A 250 30.68 -0.90 -20.80
N PRO A 251 30.91 0.37 -20.44
CA PRO A 251 30.19 0.99 -19.35
C PRO A 251 28.75 1.24 -19.79
N THR A 252 27.80 0.82 -18.97
CA THR A 252 26.43 1.35 -19.02
C THR A 252 26.17 2.11 -17.74
N HIS A 253 25.27 3.09 -17.78
CA HIS A 253 24.86 3.86 -16.60
C HIS A 253 24.23 2.99 -15.49
N GLU A 254 23.88 1.73 -15.77
CA GLU A 254 23.10 0.84 -14.91
C GLU A 254 23.94 -0.29 -14.25
N HIS A 255 25.25 -0.11 -14.06
CA HIS A 255 26.16 -1.12 -13.45
C HIS A 255 26.23 -2.48 -14.16
N ARG A 256 25.72 -2.57 -15.40
CA ARG A 256 25.76 -3.79 -16.23
C ARG A 256 26.83 -3.65 -17.33
N THR A 257 27.40 -4.78 -17.73
CA THR A 257 28.40 -4.86 -18.80
C THR A 257 27.82 -5.66 -19.95
N PRO A 258 27.32 -5.01 -21.03
CA PRO A 258 26.65 -5.73 -22.10
C PRO A 258 27.63 -6.62 -22.88
N LEU A 259 28.80 -6.10 -23.25
CA LEU A 259 29.84 -6.89 -23.88
C LEU A 259 31.18 -6.70 -23.17
N LYS A 260 31.98 -7.76 -23.21
CA LYS A 260 33.35 -7.80 -22.71
C LYS A 260 34.30 -8.18 -23.84
N ALA A 261 35.43 -7.48 -23.92
CA ALA A 261 36.54 -7.85 -24.79
C ALA A 261 37.64 -8.49 -23.94
N THR A 262 38.09 -9.68 -24.33
CA THR A 262 39.19 -10.41 -23.67
C THR A 262 40.37 -10.50 -24.62
N PHE A 263 41.53 -9.95 -24.23
CA PHE A 263 42.74 -9.97 -25.06
C PHE A 263 43.39 -11.35 -25.05
N GLN A 264 43.77 -11.88 -26.22
CA GLN A 264 44.39 -13.20 -26.35
C GLN A 264 45.80 -13.25 -25.73
N SER A 265 46.51 -12.12 -25.75
CA SER A 265 47.83 -11.95 -25.13
C SER A 265 47.78 -11.92 -23.60
N GLY A 266 46.59 -11.72 -23.01
CA GLY A 266 46.43 -11.43 -21.59
C GLY A 266 47.03 -10.09 -21.14
N ASN A 267 47.51 -9.26 -22.08
CA ASN A 267 48.14 -7.98 -21.78
C ASN A 267 47.22 -6.80 -22.17
N LEU A 268 46.83 -5.98 -21.18
CA LEU A 268 46.01 -4.78 -21.38
C LEU A 268 46.80 -3.56 -21.86
N ASP A 269 48.12 -3.63 -21.99
CA ASP A 269 48.92 -2.58 -22.65
C ASP A 269 48.49 -2.36 -24.12
N GLN A 270 47.79 -3.34 -24.71
CA GLN A 270 47.21 -3.25 -26.05
C GLN A 270 45.86 -2.51 -26.07
N LEU A 271 45.25 -2.23 -24.91
CA LEU A 271 43.94 -1.59 -24.86
C LEU A 271 43.96 -0.20 -25.51
N ASP A 272 44.97 0.63 -25.21
CA ASP A 272 45.08 1.98 -25.78
C ASP A 272 45.21 1.97 -27.32
N GLU A 273 45.74 0.89 -27.89
CA GLU A 273 45.90 0.71 -29.35
C GLU A 273 44.60 0.25 -30.03
N TYR A 274 43.82 -0.62 -29.37
CA TYR A 274 42.64 -1.27 -29.96
C TYR A 274 41.31 -0.77 -29.40
N GLN A 275 41.28 0.20 -28.48
CA GLN A 275 40.06 0.66 -27.81
C GLN A 275 38.99 1.14 -28.81
N GLU A 276 39.36 1.99 -29.76
CA GLU A 276 38.41 2.52 -30.76
C GLU A 276 37.86 1.40 -31.65
N GLU A 277 38.73 0.45 -32.05
CA GLU A 277 38.32 -0.71 -32.84
C GLU A 277 37.34 -1.61 -32.08
N ILE A 278 37.64 -1.90 -30.81
CA ILE A 278 36.80 -2.72 -29.92
C ILE A 278 35.44 -2.03 -29.71
N GLN A 279 35.42 -0.71 -29.49
CA GLN A 279 34.21 0.07 -29.35
C GLN A 279 33.34 -0.01 -30.61
N GLN A 280 33.91 0.23 -31.80
CA GLN A 280 33.19 0.16 -33.06
C GLN A 280 32.71 -1.28 -33.39
N ALA A 281 33.52 -2.30 -33.08
CA ALA A 281 33.12 -3.69 -33.21
C ALA A 281 31.92 -4.01 -32.30
N ALA A 282 31.97 -3.57 -31.04
CA ALA A 282 30.90 -3.77 -30.09
C ALA A 282 29.59 -3.06 -30.49
N LEU A 283 29.65 -1.79 -30.90
CA LEU A 283 28.46 -1.04 -31.35
C LEU A 283 27.82 -1.70 -32.57
N ARG A 284 28.63 -2.20 -33.52
CA ARG A 284 28.13 -2.95 -34.68
C ARG A 284 27.43 -4.25 -34.29
N GLU A 285 27.99 -5.01 -33.34
CA GLU A 285 27.35 -6.24 -32.87
C GLU A 285 26.08 -5.96 -32.08
N ILE A 286 26.07 -4.95 -31.20
CA ILE A 286 24.87 -4.49 -30.48
C ILE A 286 23.78 -4.12 -31.49
N LYS A 287 24.10 -3.31 -32.49
CA LYS A 287 23.16 -2.92 -33.54
C LYS A 287 22.60 -4.13 -34.27
N ARG A 288 23.46 -5.05 -34.71
CA ARG A 288 23.06 -6.29 -35.41
C ARG A 288 22.10 -7.13 -34.57
N ILE A 289 22.36 -7.26 -33.27
CA ILE A 289 21.52 -8.02 -32.34
C ILE A 289 20.17 -7.32 -32.16
N LEU A 290 20.16 -6.01 -31.96
CA LEU A 290 18.92 -5.26 -31.75
C LEU A 290 18.04 -5.19 -33.02
N GLU A 291 18.64 -5.23 -34.21
CA GLU A 291 17.91 -5.33 -35.47
C GLU A 291 17.42 -6.75 -35.76
N GLY A 292 18.17 -7.76 -35.30
CA GLY A 292 17.94 -9.18 -35.56
C GLY A 292 16.83 -9.81 -34.72
N LYS A 293 15.58 -9.35 -34.87
CA LYS A 293 14.43 -9.89 -34.12
C LYS A 293 13.81 -11.12 -34.77
N SER A 294 13.61 -12.21 -34.00
CA SER A 294 12.69 -13.27 -34.40
C SER A 294 11.23 -12.91 -34.09
N LYS A 295 10.28 -13.62 -34.71
CA LYS A 295 8.84 -13.44 -34.40
C LYS A 295 8.49 -13.79 -32.95
N THR A 296 9.22 -14.74 -32.35
CA THR A 296 9.02 -15.14 -30.96
C THR A 296 9.47 -14.03 -30.03
N ASP A 297 10.62 -13.40 -30.32
CA ASP A 297 11.19 -12.30 -29.56
C ASP A 297 10.27 -11.08 -29.59
N GLU A 298 9.79 -10.71 -30.77
CA GLU A 298 8.87 -9.57 -30.93
C GLU A 298 7.59 -9.74 -30.10
N ARG A 299 7.05 -10.96 -30.02
CA ARG A 299 5.87 -11.25 -29.20
C ARG A 299 6.14 -11.03 -27.71
N LEU A 300 7.27 -11.52 -27.20
CA LEU A 300 7.65 -11.43 -25.79
C LEU A 300 7.98 -9.98 -25.38
N ILE A 301 8.62 -9.21 -26.27
CA ILE A 301 8.89 -7.79 -26.08
C ILE A 301 7.57 -7.02 -25.93
N LYS A 302 6.64 -7.19 -26.88
CA LYS A 302 5.33 -6.53 -26.82
C LYS A 302 4.51 -6.93 -25.60
N GLU A 303 4.62 -8.19 -25.19
CA GLU A 303 4.00 -8.68 -23.96
C GLU A 303 4.56 -7.94 -22.74
N GLY A 304 5.89 -7.88 -22.60
CA GLY A 304 6.55 -7.12 -21.53
C GLY A 304 6.17 -5.64 -21.51
N SER A 305 6.19 -4.95 -22.66
CA SER A 305 5.79 -3.53 -22.75
C SER A 305 4.35 -3.32 -22.31
N ARG A 306 3.44 -4.19 -22.74
CA ARG A 306 2.02 -4.12 -22.36
C ARG A 306 1.83 -4.35 -20.86
N GLU A 307 2.56 -5.29 -20.26
CA GLU A 307 2.49 -5.50 -18.81
C GLU A 307 3.02 -4.28 -18.03
N LEU A 308 4.07 -3.59 -18.52
CA LEU A 308 4.54 -2.34 -17.90
C LEU A 308 3.51 -1.21 -18.00
N GLU A 309 2.87 -1.02 -19.16
CA GLU A 309 1.77 -0.06 -19.32
C GLU A 309 0.57 -0.41 -18.43
N HIS A 310 0.24 -1.70 -18.33
CA HIS A 310 -0.83 -2.16 -17.46
C HIS A 310 -0.51 -1.90 -15.99
N ALA A 311 0.73 -2.16 -15.56
CA ALA A 311 1.21 -1.87 -14.22
C ALA A 311 1.11 -0.38 -13.90
N ASP A 312 1.46 0.51 -14.83
CA ASP A 312 1.37 1.96 -14.64
C ASP A 312 -0.08 2.40 -14.35
N ASN A 313 -1.04 1.90 -15.13
CA ASN A 313 -2.46 2.14 -14.91
C ASN A 313 -2.95 1.57 -13.56
N LEU A 314 -2.46 0.38 -13.17
CA LEU A 314 -2.82 -0.23 -11.89
C LEU A 314 -2.24 0.53 -10.70
N LEU A 315 -1.03 1.09 -10.82
CA LEU A 315 -0.42 1.93 -9.79
C LEU A 315 -1.17 3.26 -9.65
N GLU A 316 -1.59 3.87 -10.76
CA GLU A 316 -2.48 5.04 -10.72
C GLU A 316 -3.81 4.71 -10.05
N LYS A 317 -4.42 3.57 -10.38
CA LYS A 317 -5.64 3.07 -9.72
C LYS A 317 -5.42 2.85 -8.22
N LEU A 318 -4.33 2.21 -7.83
CA LEU A 318 -3.96 1.99 -6.43
C LEU A 318 -3.83 3.32 -5.69
N ASN A 319 -3.08 4.27 -6.27
CA ASN A 319 -2.90 5.61 -5.73
C ASN A 319 -4.24 6.31 -5.47
N ASN A 320 -5.14 6.29 -6.47
CA ASN A 320 -6.47 6.89 -6.36
C ASN A 320 -7.33 6.22 -5.27
N LEU A 321 -7.28 4.89 -5.17
CA LEU A 321 -7.98 4.16 -4.11
C LEU A 321 -7.44 4.52 -2.73
N LEU A 322 -6.12 4.61 -2.55
CA LEU A 322 -5.52 4.97 -1.27
C LEU A 322 -5.95 6.38 -0.82
N ILE A 323 -5.94 7.36 -1.73
CA ILE A 323 -6.45 8.72 -1.48
C ILE A 323 -7.94 8.67 -1.09
N GLU A 324 -8.75 7.89 -1.80
CA GLU A 324 -10.18 7.78 -1.52
C GLU A 324 -10.41 7.22 -0.11
N TYR A 325 -9.71 6.14 0.25
CA TYR A 325 -9.88 5.49 1.54
C TYR A 325 -9.32 6.32 2.70
N GLU A 326 -8.18 7.00 2.53
CA GLU A 326 -7.63 7.96 3.51
C GLU A 326 -8.67 9.02 3.89
N GLY A 327 -9.40 9.55 2.90
CA GLY A 327 -10.44 10.56 3.08
C GLY A 327 -11.73 10.08 3.75
N ARG A 328 -11.89 8.77 4.05
CA ARG A 328 -13.13 8.23 4.63
C ARG A 328 -13.23 8.51 6.14
N ILE A 329 -14.42 8.96 6.55
CA ILE A 329 -14.75 9.24 7.96
C ILE A 329 -15.07 7.95 8.73
N VAL A 330 -15.65 6.95 8.05
CA VAL A 330 -15.98 5.63 8.59
C VAL A 330 -15.79 4.60 7.48
N TYR A 331 -15.08 3.51 7.75
CA TYR A 331 -14.92 2.42 6.79
C TYR A 331 -16.15 1.51 6.80
N PRO A 332 -16.65 1.08 5.62
CA PRO A 332 -17.73 0.09 5.53
C PRO A 332 -17.21 -1.30 5.92
N GLY A 333 -18.06 -2.16 6.48
CA GLY A 333 -17.72 -3.54 6.85
C GLY A 333 -17.80 -3.81 8.36
N ASP A 334 -18.05 -5.07 8.71
CA ASP A 334 -18.08 -5.51 10.11
C ASP A 334 -16.65 -5.85 10.56
N CYS A 335 -16.13 -5.08 11.52
CA CYS A 335 -14.84 -5.37 12.13
C CYS A 335 -14.99 -6.52 13.12
N LYS A 336 -14.37 -7.67 12.83
CA LYS A 336 -14.36 -8.84 13.73
C LYS A 336 -13.83 -8.51 15.13
N TYR A 337 -13.02 -7.46 15.26
CA TYR A 337 -12.37 -7.10 16.53
C TYR A 337 -13.22 -6.18 17.41
N LEU A 338 -14.24 -5.51 16.83
CA LEU A 338 -15.24 -4.83 17.63
C LEU A 338 -16.09 -5.84 18.41
N ASP A 339 -16.32 -7.04 17.85
CA ASP A 339 -17.06 -8.10 18.54
C ASP A 339 -16.24 -8.73 19.69
N GLU A 340 -14.92 -8.83 19.56
CA GLU A 340 -14.02 -9.38 20.61
C GLU A 340 -13.91 -8.45 21.83
N SER A 341 -14.01 -7.14 21.64
CA SER A 341 -13.92 -6.14 22.72
C SER A 341 -15.23 -5.91 23.48
N MET A 342 -16.35 -6.48 23.01
CA MET A 342 -17.66 -6.43 23.68
C MET A 342 -17.94 -7.60 24.63
N VAL A 343 -16.97 -8.51 24.83
CA VAL A 343 -17.09 -9.70 25.72
C VAL A 343 -16.63 -9.41 27.15
#